data_AF-A0A4P9X2T0-F1
#
_entry.id   AF-A0A4P9X2T0-F1
#
_cell.length_a   1.000
_cell.length_b   1.000
_cell.length_c   1.000
_cell.angle_alpha   90.00
_cell.angle_beta   90.00
_cell.angle_gamma   90.00
#
_symmetry.space_group_name_H-M   'P 1'
#
loop_
_entity.id
_entity.type
_entity.pdbx_description
1 polymer ?
#
loop_
_entity_poly.entity_id
_entity_poly.type
_entity_poly.pdbx_seq_one_letter_code
_entity_poly.pdbx_strand_id
1 'polypeptide(L)'
;MPDTENLDLETPDEMHGSTMDRLYASKAGRVRQRKMGGEHGAAADGAPTRLASAAAAAAFRARHGGTDLMAVAEQPGAYQELRGPITKRLHWFEFHDITGVPLFLRSHTTRVLLSTWTEDFSQLPVLAPLLRMVGCLMAAPATLATDIIADVLHATQRTTVLDLCSGSGGAMPFVAQALAARRWMRSPAAAPGVQVIMSDYWPRPLEWADVVRRTPLPAGYALGYLPERMDALAASGDAAGVGGTDALLAKAMGIPPETWARRDDEVGGVAPLRTLLLSFHHFRDNEAARILRAAVAEDSPIAIFEFGHPHPLHLLSTVVVLPLYTMLVMLRYWYAIARRAVAASGLVGGLLGTALTPAFWRDMILTFVVPLIPMMLVWDGVVSGLRFHAPQEVSTWLHAMPEARRYHWTVGTKWIIPHAIAMSYIVGMPVEPGDGAPER
;
A
#
# COMPACT_ATOMS: atom_id res chain seq x y z
N MET A 1 -61.64 6.80 18.95
CA MET A 1 -61.61 5.33 19.00
C MET A 1 -61.10 4.84 17.66
N PRO A 2 -60.15 3.90 17.63
CA PRO A 2 -58.76 4.11 18.07
C PRO A 2 -57.82 3.49 16.98
N ASP A 3 -56.50 3.30 17.05
CA ASP A 3 -55.62 2.94 18.16
C ASP A 3 -54.20 3.51 17.95
N THR A 4 -53.74 4.15 19.02
CA THR A 4 -52.36 4.23 19.46
C THR A 4 -51.94 2.90 20.07
N GLU A 5 -50.88 2.25 19.58
CA GLU A 5 -50.21 1.18 20.32
C GLU A 5 -48.70 1.45 20.43
N ASN A 6 -48.35 1.94 21.62
CA ASN A 6 -47.27 1.50 22.49
C ASN A 6 -45.85 1.36 21.91
N LEU A 7 -45.11 2.44 22.12
CA LEU A 7 -43.72 2.39 22.54
C LEU A 7 -43.62 1.67 23.90
N ASP A 8 -43.33 0.38 23.88
CA ASP A 8 -42.86 -0.32 25.07
C ASP A 8 -41.34 -0.10 25.21
N LEU A 9 -41.02 0.64 26.27
CA LEU A 9 -39.70 0.73 26.87
C LEU A 9 -39.45 -0.59 27.62
N GLU A 10 -38.68 -1.50 27.03
CA GLU A 10 -38.09 -2.60 27.79
C GLU A 10 -36.79 -2.13 28.46
N THR A 11 -36.75 -2.32 29.77
CA THR A 11 -35.64 -2.04 30.69
C THR A 11 -34.46 -3.00 30.48
N PRO A 12 -33.24 -2.61 30.91
CA PRO A 12 -32.00 -3.31 30.58
C PRO A 12 -31.70 -4.43 31.57
N ASP A 13 -31.84 -5.68 31.14
CA ASP A 13 -30.95 -6.78 31.53
C ASP A 13 -31.31 -8.03 30.70
N GLU A 14 -30.29 -8.81 30.34
CA GLU A 14 -30.33 -10.07 29.54
C GLU A 14 -30.30 -9.95 28.01
N MET A 15 -29.09 -9.81 27.44
CA MET A 15 -28.64 -10.69 26.33
C MET A 15 -27.15 -10.45 26.00
N HIS A 16 -26.28 -11.20 26.70
CA HIS A 16 -24.95 -11.53 26.20
C HIS A 16 -25.08 -12.63 25.14
N GLY A 17 -24.95 -12.27 23.86
CA GLY A 17 -24.90 -13.22 22.75
C GLY A 17 -24.66 -12.49 21.43
N SER A 18 -23.48 -12.67 20.84
CA SER A 18 -23.02 -11.93 19.67
C SER A 18 -23.86 -12.22 18.43
N THR A 19 -24.28 -11.16 17.75
CA THR A 19 -25.06 -11.14 16.51
C THR A 19 -24.27 -11.66 15.27
N MET A 20 -23.11 -12.30 15.46
CA MET A 20 -22.23 -12.81 14.40
C MET A 20 -22.49 -14.28 14.03
N ASP A 21 -23.01 -15.10 14.96
CA ASP A 21 -23.18 -16.54 14.71
C ASP A 21 -24.44 -16.90 13.89
N ARG A 22 -25.41 -15.99 13.80
CA ARG A 22 -26.67 -16.26 13.06
C ARG A 22 -26.57 -15.98 11.55
N LEU A 23 -25.49 -15.35 11.08
CA LEU A 23 -25.32 -15.05 9.65
C LEU A 23 -24.62 -16.18 8.84
N TYR A 24 -24.00 -17.16 9.51
CA TYR A 24 -23.20 -18.20 8.84
C TYR A 24 -23.94 -19.54 8.59
N ALA A 25 -25.19 -19.69 9.04
CA ALA A 25 -25.90 -20.99 8.99
C ALA A 25 -26.89 -21.20 7.83
N SER A 26 -27.09 -20.26 6.89
CA SER A 26 -28.20 -20.34 5.91
C SER A 26 -27.85 -20.57 4.43
N LYS A 27 -26.60 -20.88 4.07
CA LYS A 27 -26.23 -21.15 2.65
C LYS A 27 -25.42 -22.44 2.41
N ALA A 28 -25.68 -23.50 3.18
CA ALA A 28 -25.28 -24.86 2.81
C ALA A 28 -26.42 -25.54 2.03
N GLY A 29 -26.46 -25.33 0.71
CA GLY A 29 -27.51 -25.86 -0.16
C GLY A 29 -27.01 -26.25 -1.56
N ARG A 30 -26.57 -27.50 -1.68
CA ARG A 30 -26.48 -28.34 -2.91
C ARG A 30 -25.80 -27.73 -4.14
N VAL A 31 -24.54 -28.10 -4.36
CA VAL A 31 -23.97 -28.18 -5.72
C VAL A 31 -23.56 -29.63 -5.99
N ARG A 32 -24.17 -30.21 -7.02
CA ARG A 32 -23.95 -31.57 -7.50
C ARG A 32 -22.52 -31.77 -7.96
N GLN A 33 -21.92 -32.87 -7.54
CA GLN A 33 -20.74 -33.46 -8.17
C GLN A 33 -21.00 -33.71 -9.66
N ARG A 34 -20.07 -33.28 -10.52
CA ARG A 34 -19.82 -33.92 -11.80
C ARG A 34 -18.33 -34.22 -11.90
N LYS A 35 -18.03 -35.50 -11.99
CA LYS A 35 -16.70 -36.11 -12.08
C LYS A 35 -16.44 -36.56 -13.52
N MET A 36 -15.15 -36.71 -13.86
CA MET A 36 -14.57 -37.41 -15.03
C MET A 36 -14.48 -36.54 -16.28
N GLY A 37 -13.38 -36.47 -17.03
CA GLY A 37 -12.10 -37.19 -17.04
C GLY A 37 -11.49 -36.94 -18.42
N GLY A 38 -10.16 -36.78 -18.51
CA GLY A 38 -9.46 -36.54 -19.77
C GLY A 38 -7.96 -36.41 -19.54
N GLU A 39 -7.25 -37.50 -19.82
CA GLU A 39 -5.79 -37.64 -19.76
C GLU A 39 -5.10 -37.11 -21.04
N HIS A 40 -3.89 -36.58 -20.81
CA HIS A 40 -2.73 -36.47 -21.73
C HIS A 40 -2.83 -35.60 -23.01
N GLY A 41 -1.99 -34.56 -23.05
CA GLY A 41 -1.62 -33.83 -24.26
C GLY A 41 -0.33 -33.03 -24.04
N ALA A 42 0.70 -33.40 -24.79
CA ALA A 42 2.09 -32.93 -24.80
C ALA A 42 2.33 -31.41 -24.63
N ALA A 43 3.45 -31.12 -23.98
CA ALA A 43 4.12 -29.83 -24.01
C ALA A 43 4.37 -29.37 -25.46
N ALA A 44 3.97 -28.14 -25.75
CA ALA A 44 4.39 -27.38 -26.93
C ALA A 44 4.47 -25.88 -26.56
N ASP A 45 5.69 -25.36 -26.70
CA ASP A 45 6.07 -24.02 -27.14
C ASP A 45 5.65 -22.78 -26.32
N GLY A 46 6.60 -22.34 -25.48
CA GLY A 46 7.10 -20.96 -25.57
C GLY A 46 6.27 -19.83 -24.99
N ALA A 47 5.56 -20.04 -23.88
CA ALA A 47 5.13 -18.89 -23.06
C ALA A 47 6.39 -18.21 -22.49
N PRO A 48 6.59 -16.88 -22.64
CA PRO A 48 7.76 -16.22 -22.08
C PRO A 48 7.72 -16.34 -20.55
N THR A 49 8.58 -17.17 -19.98
CA THR A 49 8.79 -17.23 -18.54
C THR A 49 9.36 -15.89 -18.08
N ARG A 50 8.49 -15.01 -17.57
CA ARG A 50 8.83 -13.68 -17.03
C ARG A 50 9.47 -13.80 -15.64
N LEU A 51 10.47 -14.68 -15.54
CA LEU A 51 11.34 -14.89 -14.40
C LEU A 51 12.52 -13.91 -14.51
N ALA A 52 13.04 -13.44 -13.38
CA ALA A 52 14.29 -12.70 -13.38
C ALA A 52 15.46 -13.67 -13.60
N SER A 53 16.46 -13.27 -14.38
CA SER A 53 17.72 -14.02 -14.39
C SER A 53 18.42 -13.86 -13.04
N ALA A 54 19.19 -14.88 -12.63
CA ALA A 54 19.99 -14.80 -11.41
C ALA A 54 20.93 -13.56 -11.40
N ALA A 55 21.46 -13.19 -12.58
CA ALA A 55 22.27 -12.00 -12.76
C ALA A 55 21.47 -10.70 -12.53
N ALA A 56 20.24 -10.60 -13.04
CA ALA A 56 19.37 -9.44 -12.79
C ALA A 56 19.02 -9.31 -11.30
N ALA A 57 18.75 -10.43 -10.63
CA ALA A 57 18.46 -10.46 -9.20
C ALA A 57 19.68 -10.08 -8.34
N ALA A 58 20.88 -10.53 -8.73
CA ALA A 58 22.14 -10.12 -8.09
C ALA A 58 22.45 -8.63 -8.32
N ALA A 59 22.25 -8.12 -9.54
CA ALA A 59 22.43 -6.71 -9.88
C ALA A 59 21.46 -5.81 -9.11
N PHE A 60 20.21 -6.25 -8.92
CA PHE A 60 19.23 -5.56 -8.08
C PHE A 60 19.76 -5.39 -6.64
N ARG A 61 20.23 -6.47 -6.01
CA ARG A 61 20.76 -6.44 -4.64
C ARG A 61 22.02 -5.56 -4.55
N ALA A 62 22.91 -5.62 -5.54
CA ALA A 62 24.10 -4.77 -5.57
C ALA A 62 23.75 -3.27 -5.67
N ARG A 63 22.74 -2.91 -6.48
CA ARG A 63 22.32 -1.52 -6.67
C ARG A 63 21.55 -0.95 -5.48
N HIS A 64 20.62 -1.73 -4.91
CA HIS A 64 19.79 -1.25 -3.81
C HIS A 64 20.39 -1.52 -2.43
N GLY A 65 21.52 -2.20 -2.37
CA GLY A 65 22.00 -2.80 -1.13
C GLY A 65 21.03 -3.87 -0.63
N GLY A 66 21.20 -4.30 0.61
CA GLY A 66 20.35 -5.31 1.22
C GLY A 66 21.00 -6.70 1.28
N THR A 67 20.38 -7.54 2.08
CA THR A 67 20.88 -8.86 2.46
C THR A 67 19.98 -9.94 1.86
N ASP A 68 20.57 -11.11 1.63
CA ASP A 68 19.80 -12.29 1.27
C ASP A 68 18.88 -12.70 2.42
N LEU A 69 17.57 -12.53 2.23
CA LEU A 69 16.60 -12.80 3.29
C LEU A 69 16.54 -14.30 3.65
N MET A 70 16.91 -15.21 2.75
CA MET A 70 16.96 -16.64 3.06
C MET A 70 18.18 -16.97 3.96
N ALA A 71 19.31 -16.28 3.78
CA ALA A 71 20.50 -16.48 4.60
C ALA A 71 20.39 -15.83 6.00
N VAL A 72 19.42 -14.94 6.20
CA VAL A 72 19.27 -14.15 7.43
C VAL A 72 18.93 -15.01 8.66
N ALA A 73 18.14 -16.09 8.53
CA ALA A 73 17.84 -16.99 9.64
C ALA A 73 19.08 -17.77 10.12
N GLU A 74 20.09 -17.93 9.27
CA GLU A 74 21.31 -18.70 9.56
C GLU A 74 22.36 -17.85 10.31
N GLN A 75 22.13 -16.54 10.47
CA GLN A 75 23.08 -15.59 11.07
C GLN A 75 22.44 -14.85 12.26
N PRO A 76 22.64 -15.32 13.51
CA PRO A 76 22.00 -14.74 14.70
C PRO A 76 22.27 -13.24 14.92
N GLY A 77 23.44 -12.74 14.49
CA GLY A 77 23.83 -11.33 14.61
C GLY A 77 23.20 -10.39 13.57
N ALA A 78 22.85 -10.91 12.39
CA ALA A 78 22.24 -10.13 11.30
C ALA A 78 20.85 -9.59 11.69
N TYR A 79 20.22 -10.17 12.72
CA TYR A 79 18.97 -9.72 13.32
C TYR A 79 19.04 -8.32 13.89
N GLN A 80 20.03 -8.07 14.73
CA GLN A 80 20.10 -6.80 15.45
C GLN A 80 20.39 -5.64 14.51
N GLU A 81 21.22 -5.89 13.48
CA GLU A 81 21.55 -4.88 12.47
C GLU A 81 20.35 -4.53 11.57
N LEU A 82 19.59 -5.53 11.11
CA LEU A 82 18.48 -5.30 10.18
C LEU A 82 17.22 -4.77 10.87
N ARG A 83 16.91 -5.25 12.09
CA ARG A 83 15.73 -4.81 12.85
C ARG A 83 15.97 -3.52 13.63
N GLY A 84 17.21 -3.24 14.05
CA GLY A 84 17.51 -2.14 14.97
C GLY A 84 17.37 -2.54 16.44
N PRO A 85 17.63 -1.59 17.35
CA PRO A 85 17.77 -1.88 18.78
C PRO A 85 16.47 -2.27 19.48
N ILE A 86 15.29 -1.98 18.90
CA ILE A 86 14.00 -2.39 19.45
C ILE A 86 13.66 -3.79 18.90
N THR A 87 13.99 -4.81 19.68
CA THR A 87 13.95 -6.21 19.25
C THR A 87 12.61 -6.91 19.49
N LYS A 88 11.69 -6.32 20.25
CA LYS A 88 10.37 -6.91 20.54
C LYS A 88 9.29 -6.21 19.70
N ARG A 89 8.45 -7.00 19.01
CA ARG A 89 7.26 -6.47 18.31
C ARG A 89 6.17 -6.22 19.33
N LEU A 90 5.54 -5.05 19.27
CA LEU A 90 4.41 -4.69 20.14
C LEU A 90 3.18 -4.47 19.27
N HIS A 91 2.15 -5.29 19.48
CA HIS A 91 0.86 -5.18 18.77
C HIS A 91 -0.12 -4.33 19.57
N TRP A 92 0.22 -3.06 19.80
CA TRP A 92 -0.74 -2.08 20.32
C TRP A 92 -1.71 -1.67 19.23
N PHE A 93 -2.85 -1.05 19.57
CA PHE A 93 -3.85 -0.64 18.58
C PHE A 93 -3.39 0.61 17.82
N GLU A 94 -3.82 0.73 16.55
CA GLU A 94 -3.84 1.99 15.83
C GLU A 94 -5.28 2.52 15.86
N PHE A 95 -5.46 3.82 15.98
CA PHE A 95 -6.78 4.45 15.95
C PHE A 95 -7.51 4.15 14.62
N HIS A 96 -6.77 3.99 13.53
CA HIS A 96 -7.36 3.64 12.23
C HIS A 96 -7.91 2.21 12.15
N ASP A 97 -7.45 1.30 13.01
CA ASP A 97 -7.93 -0.08 13.10
C ASP A 97 -9.25 -0.17 13.87
N ILE A 98 -9.54 0.82 14.73
CA ILE A 98 -10.68 0.78 15.65
C ILE A 98 -11.97 1.22 14.94
N THR A 99 -12.95 0.32 14.86
CA THR A 99 -14.27 0.57 14.26
C THR A 99 -15.08 1.66 14.99
N GLY A 100 -14.86 1.82 16.30
CA GLY A 100 -15.52 2.82 17.14
C GLY A 100 -14.99 4.25 17.00
N VAL A 101 -13.87 4.48 16.30
CA VAL A 101 -13.36 5.85 16.10
C VAL A 101 -14.28 6.58 15.11
N PRO A 102 -14.81 7.77 15.47
CA PRO A 102 -15.71 8.53 14.61
C PRO A 102 -15.20 8.69 13.18
N LEU A 103 -16.09 8.45 12.20
CA LEU A 103 -15.74 8.47 10.76
C LEU A 103 -15.07 9.78 10.34
N PHE A 104 -15.49 10.91 10.90
CA PHE A 104 -14.90 12.21 10.57
C PHE A 104 -13.44 12.32 11.02
N LEU A 105 -13.06 11.73 12.17
CA LEU A 105 -11.67 11.70 12.63
C LEU A 105 -10.83 10.83 11.70
N ARG A 106 -11.28 9.60 11.41
CA ARG A 106 -10.59 8.68 10.47
C ARG A 106 -10.42 9.31 9.09
N SER A 107 -11.46 9.98 8.58
CA SER A 107 -11.40 10.65 7.27
C SER A 107 -10.44 11.85 7.30
N HIS A 108 -10.37 12.57 8.42
CA HIS A 108 -9.48 13.70 8.57
C HIS A 108 -8.02 13.26 8.64
N THR A 109 -7.69 12.29 9.48
CA THR A 109 -6.34 11.70 9.56
C THR A 109 -5.92 11.06 8.23
N THR A 110 -6.80 10.33 7.56
CA THR A 110 -6.54 9.74 6.24
C THR A 110 -6.21 10.81 5.18
N ARG A 111 -6.89 11.97 5.20
CA ARG A 111 -6.59 13.08 4.29
C ARG A 111 -5.23 13.71 4.58
N VAL A 112 -4.88 13.90 5.86
CA VAL A 112 -3.54 14.38 6.24
C VAL A 112 -2.47 13.37 5.79
N LEU A 113 -2.70 12.07 5.98
CA LEU A 113 -1.76 11.04 5.55
C LEU A 113 -1.59 11.01 4.02
N LEU A 114 -2.68 11.11 3.26
CA LEU A 114 -2.64 11.21 1.79
C LEU A 114 -1.83 12.44 1.33
N SER A 115 -1.98 13.55 2.04
CA SER A 115 -1.29 14.81 1.76
C SER A 115 0.24 14.66 1.80
N THR A 116 0.75 13.70 2.58
CA THR A 116 2.18 13.30 2.62
C THR A 116 2.75 13.04 1.22
N TRP A 117 1.93 12.55 0.29
CA TRP A 117 2.34 12.12 -1.04
C TRP A 117 2.01 13.14 -2.13
N THR A 118 1.02 14.00 -1.91
CA THR A 118 0.41 14.80 -2.99
C THR A 118 0.60 16.31 -2.81
N GLU A 119 1.12 16.76 -1.68
CA GLU A 119 1.15 18.20 -1.38
C GLU A 119 2.31 18.95 -2.00
N ASP A 120 1.96 20.04 -2.68
CA ASP A 120 2.90 21.07 -3.09
C ASP A 120 2.76 22.28 -2.15
N PHE A 121 3.80 22.51 -1.35
CA PHE A 121 3.91 23.65 -0.44
C PHE A 121 4.53 24.90 -1.08
N SER A 122 4.83 24.89 -2.39
CA SER A 122 5.36 26.04 -3.13
C SER A 122 4.50 27.30 -3.03
N GLN A 123 3.21 27.13 -2.71
CA GLN A 123 2.24 28.21 -2.61
C GLN A 123 2.38 29.08 -1.35
N LEU A 124 3.24 28.73 -0.38
CA LEU A 124 3.52 29.51 0.82
C LEU A 124 4.88 30.22 0.65
N PRO A 125 4.96 31.40 -0.01
CA PRO A 125 6.21 31.95 -0.53
C PRO A 125 7.26 32.27 0.56
N VAL A 126 6.81 32.75 1.73
CA VAL A 126 7.71 33.13 2.84
C VAL A 126 8.44 31.92 3.43
N LEU A 127 7.77 30.76 3.47
CA LEU A 127 8.33 29.52 4.01
C LEU A 127 8.80 28.56 2.92
N ALA A 128 8.61 28.90 1.64
CA ALA A 128 8.76 27.98 0.52
C ALA A 128 10.05 27.15 0.49
N PRO A 129 11.26 27.68 0.83
CA PRO A 129 12.48 26.86 0.89
C PRO A 129 12.40 25.75 1.94
N LEU A 130 11.96 26.06 3.16
CA LEU A 130 11.80 25.10 4.25
C LEU A 130 10.73 24.06 3.89
N LEU A 131 9.62 24.50 3.31
CA LEU A 131 8.51 23.61 2.99
C LEU A 131 8.79 22.69 1.82
N ARG A 132 9.60 23.14 0.84
CA ARG A 132 10.14 22.27 -0.20
C ARG A 132 11.03 21.20 0.40
N MET A 133 11.90 21.55 1.35
CA MET A 133 12.76 20.57 2.04
C MET A 133 11.92 19.53 2.79
N VAL A 134 10.90 19.96 3.55
CA VAL A 134 9.98 19.05 4.26
C VAL A 134 9.22 18.17 3.26
N GLY A 135 8.68 18.73 2.18
CA GLY A 135 8.00 17.97 1.13
C GLY A 135 8.91 16.92 0.49
N CYS A 136 10.15 17.28 0.14
CA CYS A 136 11.14 16.33 -0.38
C CYS A 136 11.44 15.21 0.61
N LEU A 137 11.56 15.53 1.90
CA LEU A 137 11.83 14.53 2.94
C LEU A 137 10.68 13.55 3.10
N MET A 138 9.44 14.03 3.05
CA MET A 138 8.24 13.20 3.13
C MET A 138 8.00 12.37 1.87
N ALA A 139 8.38 12.87 0.69
CA ALA A 139 8.27 12.15 -0.59
C ALA A 139 9.46 11.19 -0.86
N ALA A 140 10.57 11.31 -0.12
CA ALA A 140 11.76 10.49 -0.32
C ALA A 140 11.50 8.97 -0.21
N PRO A 141 10.73 8.45 0.78
CA PRO A 141 10.40 7.04 0.84
C PRO A 141 9.68 6.55 -0.42
N ALA A 142 8.67 7.27 -0.91
CA ALA A 142 7.97 6.89 -2.14
C ALA A 142 8.86 6.96 -3.38
N THR A 143 9.82 7.89 -3.42
CA THR A 143 10.83 7.95 -4.48
C THR A 143 11.73 6.72 -4.48
N LEU A 144 12.19 6.30 -3.29
CA LEU A 144 13.00 5.09 -3.11
C LEU A 144 12.22 3.81 -3.39
N ALA A 145 10.96 3.73 -2.99
CA ALA A 145 10.07 2.63 -3.33
C ALA A 145 9.89 2.56 -4.85
N THR A 146 9.71 3.70 -5.53
CA THR A 146 9.62 3.77 -6.99
C THR A 146 10.89 3.27 -7.67
N ASP A 147 12.07 3.61 -7.15
CA ASP A 147 13.37 3.08 -7.63
C ASP A 147 13.40 1.55 -7.62
N ILE A 148 12.98 0.96 -6.50
CA ILE A 148 12.95 -0.48 -6.32
C ILE A 148 11.89 -1.12 -7.23
N ILE A 149 10.66 -0.57 -7.25
CA ILE A 149 9.57 -1.04 -8.12
C ILE A 149 10.01 -1.03 -9.58
N ALA A 150 10.61 0.05 -10.06
CA ALA A 150 11.06 0.16 -11.45
C ALA A 150 12.09 -0.92 -11.82
N ASP A 151 13.05 -1.19 -10.93
CA ASP A 151 14.07 -2.20 -11.20
C ASP A 151 13.51 -3.62 -11.09
N VAL A 152 12.53 -3.89 -10.20
CA VAL A 152 11.82 -5.18 -10.14
C VAL A 152 11.00 -5.40 -11.40
N LEU A 153 10.22 -4.41 -11.85
CA LEU A 153 9.46 -4.47 -13.10
C LEU A 153 10.38 -4.77 -14.29
N HIS A 154 11.55 -4.12 -14.33
CA HIS A 154 12.55 -4.38 -15.37
C HIS A 154 13.16 -5.79 -15.26
N ALA A 155 13.56 -6.23 -14.06
CA ALA A 155 14.16 -7.54 -13.86
C ALA A 155 13.19 -8.68 -14.22
N THR A 156 11.91 -8.50 -13.96
CA THR A 156 10.86 -9.52 -14.13
C THR A 156 10.00 -9.30 -15.38
N GLN A 157 10.33 -8.30 -16.21
CA GLN A 157 9.58 -7.93 -17.42
C GLN A 157 8.08 -7.76 -17.17
N ARG A 158 7.71 -7.18 -16.02
CA ARG A 158 6.31 -6.89 -15.66
C ARG A 158 5.95 -5.47 -16.05
N THR A 159 4.68 -5.27 -16.39
CA THR A 159 4.10 -3.99 -16.82
C THR A 159 2.98 -3.53 -15.91
N THR A 160 2.59 -4.35 -14.92
CA THR A 160 1.49 -4.08 -14.01
C THR A 160 1.97 -4.16 -12.58
N VAL A 161 1.66 -3.13 -11.81
CA VAL A 161 1.81 -3.06 -10.35
C VAL A 161 0.42 -3.15 -9.74
N LEU A 162 0.21 -4.08 -8.83
CA LEU A 162 -1.01 -4.22 -8.05
C LEU A 162 -0.69 -4.01 -6.58
N ASP A 163 -1.19 -2.91 -6.03
CA ASP A 163 -1.04 -2.61 -4.60
C ASP A 163 -2.23 -3.16 -3.82
N LEU A 164 -1.95 -4.04 -2.85
CA LEU A 164 -2.97 -4.88 -2.21
C LEU A 164 -3.74 -4.18 -1.07
N CYS A 165 -3.21 -3.07 -0.57
CA CYS A 165 -3.72 -2.34 0.59
C CYS A 165 -3.54 -0.82 0.41
N SER A 166 -4.07 -0.26 -0.68
CA SER A 166 -3.84 1.13 -1.07
C SER A 166 -4.53 2.16 -0.16
N GLY A 167 -5.45 1.75 0.70
CA GLY A 167 -6.23 2.64 1.57
C GLY A 167 -6.97 3.71 0.77
N SER A 168 -6.71 4.99 1.05
CA SER A 168 -7.25 6.13 0.30
C SER A 168 -6.49 6.46 -1.00
N GLY A 169 -5.57 5.60 -1.42
CA GLY A 169 -4.72 5.74 -2.60
C GLY A 169 -3.22 5.87 -2.26
N GLY A 170 -2.90 6.26 -1.02
CA GLY A 170 -1.53 6.23 -0.48
C GLY A 170 -0.50 6.89 -1.40
N ALA A 171 0.65 6.25 -1.55
CA ALA A 171 1.75 6.71 -2.40
C ALA A 171 1.60 6.31 -3.89
N MET A 172 0.59 5.51 -4.26
CA MET A 172 0.45 4.97 -5.61
C MET A 172 0.34 6.03 -6.72
N PRO A 173 -0.37 7.16 -6.55
CA PRO A 173 -0.39 8.23 -7.54
C PRO A 173 0.99 8.81 -7.80
N PHE A 174 1.77 9.00 -6.74
CA PHE A 174 3.16 9.45 -6.84
C PHE A 174 4.01 8.41 -7.57
N VAL A 175 3.89 7.12 -7.20
CA VAL A 175 4.63 6.02 -7.85
C VAL A 175 4.32 5.98 -9.35
N ALA A 176 3.05 6.08 -9.75
CA ALA A 176 2.66 6.08 -11.16
C ALA A 176 3.29 7.24 -11.94
N GLN A 177 3.23 8.47 -11.40
CA GLN A 177 3.85 9.65 -12.01
C GLN A 177 5.38 9.54 -12.07
N ALA A 178 6.00 9.06 -11.00
CA ALA A 178 7.45 8.92 -10.91
C ALA A 178 7.98 7.83 -11.86
N LEU A 179 7.28 6.70 -11.99
CA LEU A 179 7.60 5.65 -12.97
C LEU A 179 7.53 6.19 -14.40
N ALA A 180 6.49 6.97 -14.71
CA ALA A 180 6.38 7.65 -15.99
C ALA A 180 7.57 8.59 -16.20
N ALA A 181 7.79 9.56 -15.30
CA ALA A 181 8.83 10.59 -15.44
C ALA A 181 10.25 10.00 -15.61
N ARG A 182 10.60 8.93 -14.88
CA ARG A 182 11.90 8.26 -14.97
C ARG A 182 12.21 7.72 -16.35
N ARG A 183 11.19 7.22 -17.07
CA ARG A 183 11.37 6.66 -18.41
C ARG A 183 11.52 7.74 -19.46
N TRP A 184 10.74 8.83 -19.35
CA TRP A 184 10.87 10.01 -20.20
C TRP A 184 12.30 10.57 -20.20
N MET A 185 12.99 10.52 -19.06
CA MET A 185 14.38 10.95 -18.95
C MET A 185 15.42 9.99 -19.55
N ARG A 186 15.08 8.70 -19.75
CA ARG A 186 16.05 7.67 -20.21
C ARG A 186 15.90 7.31 -21.69
N SER A 187 14.68 7.07 -22.19
CA SER A 187 14.43 6.82 -23.63
C SER A 187 12.91 6.76 -23.96
N PRO A 188 12.36 7.65 -24.79
CA PRO A 188 10.92 7.69 -25.11
C PRO A 188 10.38 6.49 -25.91
N ALA A 189 11.23 5.74 -26.63
CA ALA A 189 10.77 4.86 -27.72
C ALA A 189 10.72 3.36 -27.41
N ALA A 190 11.20 2.88 -26.24
CA ALA A 190 11.64 1.48 -26.12
C ALA A 190 11.13 0.67 -24.90
N ALA A 191 10.07 1.08 -24.17
CA ALA A 191 9.46 0.19 -23.17
C ALA A 191 7.95 0.11 -23.27
N PRO A 192 7.36 -1.01 -22.83
CA PRO A 192 5.96 -1.05 -22.49
C PRO A 192 5.71 -0.05 -21.34
N GLY A 193 4.61 0.70 -21.44
CA GLY A 193 4.23 1.57 -20.34
C GLY A 193 3.71 0.74 -19.15
N VAL A 194 3.62 1.37 -17.98
CA VAL A 194 3.31 0.69 -16.73
C VAL A 194 1.93 1.07 -16.24
N GLN A 195 1.17 0.06 -15.82
CA GLN A 195 -0.12 0.20 -15.16
C GLN A 195 0.07 0.05 -13.65
N VAL A 196 -0.45 0.99 -12.87
CA VAL A 196 -0.50 0.92 -11.41
C VAL A 196 -1.96 0.78 -11.01
N ILE A 197 -2.29 -0.26 -10.25
CA ILE A 197 -3.65 -0.59 -9.87
C ILE A 197 -3.74 -0.61 -8.35
N MET A 198 -4.63 0.23 -7.82
CA MET A 198 -4.92 0.32 -6.40
C MET A 198 -6.02 -0.68 -6.02
N SER A 199 -5.82 -1.41 -4.92
CA SER A 199 -6.84 -2.29 -4.37
C SER A 199 -6.83 -2.22 -2.85
N ASP A 200 -7.94 -2.60 -2.23
CA ASP A 200 -8.06 -2.58 -0.78
C ASP A 200 -9.19 -3.51 -0.33
N TYR A 201 -9.15 -3.92 0.93
CA TYR A 201 -10.21 -4.69 1.57
C TYR A 201 -11.47 -3.83 1.82
N TRP A 202 -11.30 -2.52 1.97
CA TRP A 202 -12.33 -1.51 2.13
C TRP A 202 -12.21 -0.43 1.04
N PRO A 203 -12.52 -0.76 -0.23
CA PRO A 203 -12.28 0.11 -1.37
C PRO A 203 -13.07 1.42 -1.27
N ARG A 204 -12.48 2.50 -1.80
CA ARG A 204 -13.06 3.86 -1.80
C ARG A 204 -13.20 4.41 -3.23
N PRO A 205 -14.11 3.84 -4.05
CA PRO A 205 -14.15 4.12 -5.49
C PRO A 205 -14.38 5.60 -5.83
N LEU A 206 -15.17 6.33 -5.04
CA LEU A 206 -15.39 7.78 -5.27
C LEU A 206 -14.12 8.60 -5.02
N GLU A 207 -13.37 8.29 -3.97
CA GLU A 207 -12.10 8.95 -3.65
C GLU A 207 -11.03 8.58 -4.70
N TRP A 208 -10.91 7.30 -5.03
CA TRP A 208 -9.96 6.83 -6.04
C TRP A 208 -10.25 7.36 -7.44
N ALA A 209 -11.52 7.49 -7.84
CA ALA A 209 -11.87 8.13 -9.09
C ALA A 209 -11.39 9.58 -9.15
N ASP A 210 -11.44 10.32 -8.03
CA ASP A 210 -10.91 11.68 -7.96
C ASP A 210 -9.38 11.72 -7.99
N VAL A 211 -8.72 10.80 -7.30
CA VAL A 211 -7.27 10.62 -7.35
C VAL A 211 -6.81 10.34 -8.78
N VAL A 212 -7.39 9.35 -9.46
CA VAL A 212 -7.07 9.02 -10.85
C VAL A 212 -7.24 10.22 -11.78
N ARG A 213 -8.37 10.93 -11.70
CA ARG A 213 -8.63 12.12 -12.52
C ARG A 213 -7.58 13.23 -12.31
N ARG A 214 -7.03 13.36 -11.11
CA ARG A 214 -6.04 14.39 -10.76
C ARG A 214 -4.59 13.95 -10.98
N THR A 215 -4.37 12.72 -11.44
CA THR A 215 -3.05 12.15 -11.72
C THR A 215 -2.89 11.98 -13.22
N PRO A 216 -2.54 13.05 -13.97
CA PRO A 216 -2.31 12.94 -15.40
C PRO A 216 -1.09 12.07 -15.66
N LEU A 217 -1.21 11.14 -16.60
CA LEU A 217 -0.14 10.24 -17.02
C LEU A 217 0.04 10.30 -18.55
N PRO A 218 1.28 10.16 -19.03
CA PRO A 218 1.56 10.09 -20.46
C PRO A 218 1.04 8.80 -21.09
N ALA A 219 0.89 8.79 -22.41
CA ALA A 219 0.43 7.61 -23.15
C ALA A 219 1.25 6.35 -22.79
N GLY A 220 0.53 5.25 -22.59
CA GLY A 220 1.10 3.97 -22.16
C GLY A 220 1.19 3.78 -20.64
N TYR A 221 1.06 4.83 -19.84
CA TYR A 221 1.00 4.74 -18.38
C TYR A 221 -0.41 4.93 -17.88
N ALA A 222 -0.80 4.15 -16.87
CA ALA A 222 -2.13 4.22 -16.29
C ALA A 222 -2.10 4.10 -14.77
N LEU A 223 -3.01 4.81 -14.11
CA LEU A 223 -3.39 4.60 -12.72
C LEU A 223 -4.85 4.17 -12.71
N GLY A 224 -5.11 2.98 -12.19
CA GLY A 224 -6.44 2.39 -12.05
C GLY A 224 -6.72 1.95 -10.61
N TYR A 225 -7.91 1.43 -10.38
CA TYR A 225 -8.28 0.85 -9.09
C TYR A 225 -9.32 -0.27 -9.25
N LEU A 226 -9.33 -1.22 -8.32
CA LEU A 226 -10.37 -2.24 -8.22
C LEU A 226 -11.55 -1.68 -7.39
N PRO A 227 -12.76 -1.47 -7.95
CA PRO A 227 -13.88 -0.94 -7.18
C PRO A 227 -14.45 -1.94 -6.17
N GLU A 228 -14.14 -3.22 -6.35
CA GLU A 228 -14.58 -4.32 -5.49
C GLU A 228 -13.56 -4.58 -4.39
N ARG A 229 -14.04 -5.12 -3.27
CA ARG A 229 -13.18 -5.53 -2.15
C ARG A 229 -12.16 -6.55 -2.65
N MET A 230 -10.88 -6.32 -2.31
CA MET A 230 -9.80 -7.28 -2.48
C MET A 230 -9.23 -7.66 -1.11
N ASP A 231 -9.25 -8.95 -0.80
CA ASP A 231 -8.59 -9.46 0.40
C ASP A 231 -7.18 -9.90 0.05
N ALA A 232 -6.18 -9.21 0.62
CA ALA A 232 -4.76 -9.53 0.43
C ALA A 232 -4.42 -10.99 0.81
N LEU A 233 -5.16 -11.60 1.74
CA LEU A 233 -4.99 -13.00 2.15
C LEU A 233 -5.59 -14.01 1.18
N ALA A 234 -6.47 -13.54 0.31
CA ALA A 234 -7.17 -14.29 -0.73
C ALA A 234 -6.70 -13.88 -2.14
N ALA A 235 -5.65 -13.06 -2.23
CA ALA A 235 -5.05 -12.68 -3.51
C ALA A 235 -4.38 -13.88 -4.21
N SER A 236 -4.30 -15.06 -3.59
CA SER A 236 -4.20 -16.34 -4.30
C SER A 236 -5.61 -16.78 -4.70
N GLY A 237 -5.88 -17.04 -5.99
CA GLY A 237 -7.20 -17.37 -6.59
C GLY A 237 -8.06 -18.53 -6.01
N ASP A 238 -7.90 -18.88 -4.73
CA ASP A 238 -8.57 -19.97 -4.02
C ASP A 238 -9.75 -19.53 -3.12
N ALA A 239 -10.11 -18.25 -3.05
CA ALA A 239 -11.30 -17.83 -2.29
C ALA A 239 -12.55 -17.79 -3.18
N ALA A 240 -13.34 -18.86 -3.11
CA ALA A 240 -14.79 -18.87 -3.33
C ALA A 240 -15.32 -17.99 -4.49
N GLY A 241 -15.14 -18.46 -5.73
CA GLY A 241 -15.94 -18.00 -6.87
C GLY A 241 -15.61 -16.61 -7.42
N VAL A 242 -14.55 -15.98 -6.95
CA VAL A 242 -13.94 -14.83 -7.61
C VAL A 242 -12.77 -15.40 -8.41
N GLY A 243 -12.86 -15.37 -9.74
CA GLY A 243 -11.73 -15.76 -10.60
C GLY A 243 -10.48 -15.02 -10.15
N GLY A 244 -9.31 -15.66 -10.26
CA GLY A 244 -8.03 -15.15 -9.73
C GLY A 244 -7.70 -13.71 -10.12
N THR A 245 -6.55 -13.21 -9.66
CA THR A 245 -6.08 -11.82 -9.88
C THR A 245 -6.41 -11.28 -11.29
N ASP A 246 -6.28 -12.10 -12.33
CA ASP A 246 -6.61 -11.80 -13.73
C ASP A 246 -8.09 -11.45 -14.01
N ALA A 247 -9.06 -12.13 -13.38
CA ALA A 247 -10.49 -11.85 -13.57
C ALA A 247 -10.95 -10.61 -12.80
N LEU A 248 -10.30 -10.31 -11.68
CA LEU A 248 -10.51 -9.08 -10.90
C LEU A 248 -9.91 -7.85 -11.58
N LEU A 249 -8.72 -8.00 -12.19
CA LEU A 249 -8.12 -6.99 -13.05
C LEU A 249 -9.03 -6.67 -14.24
N ALA A 250 -9.51 -7.69 -14.96
CA ALA A 250 -10.46 -7.53 -16.07
C ALA A 250 -11.73 -6.73 -15.69
N LYS A 251 -12.26 -6.93 -14.48
CA LYS A 251 -13.50 -6.33 -14.01
C LYS A 251 -13.35 -4.90 -13.46
N ALA A 252 -12.17 -4.57 -12.95
CA ALA A 252 -11.87 -3.24 -12.41
C ALA A 252 -11.71 -2.13 -13.46
N MET A 253 -11.53 -2.51 -14.71
CA MET A 253 -11.02 -1.65 -15.76
C MET A 253 -12.13 -1.03 -16.63
N GLY A 254 -13.25 -0.59 -16.03
CA GLY A 254 -14.42 0.01 -16.71
C GLY A 254 -14.15 1.28 -17.55
N ILE A 255 -13.39 1.14 -18.62
CA ILE A 255 -12.95 2.12 -19.62
C ILE A 255 -13.22 1.48 -21.01
N PRO A 256 -13.63 2.23 -22.05
CA PRO A 256 -14.01 1.65 -23.35
C PRO A 256 -12.93 0.74 -23.97
N PRO A 257 -13.33 -0.38 -24.62
CA PRO A 257 -12.42 -1.39 -25.18
C PRO A 257 -11.38 -0.84 -26.16
N GLU A 258 -11.73 0.21 -26.91
CA GLU A 258 -10.86 0.84 -27.92
C GLU A 258 -9.57 1.46 -27.36
N THR A 259 -9.49 1.74 -26.06
CA THR A 259 -8.25 2.24 -25.39
C THR A 259 -7.36 1.14 -24.82
N TRP A 260 -7.88 -0.09 -24.71
CA TRP A 260 -7.17 -1.26 -24.15
C TRP A 260 -6.53 -2.16 -25.21
N ALA A 261 -7.10 -2.18 -26.42
CA ALA A 261 -6.76 -3.12 -27.50
C ALA A 261 -5.35 -2.97 -28.14
N ARG A 262 -4.40 -2.33 -27.43
CA ARG A 262 -2.97 -2.41 -27.73
C ARG A 262 -2.16 -2.41 -26.45
N ARG A 263 -2.18 -3.55 -25.71
CA ARG A 263 -0.95 -4.16 -25.11
C ARG A 263 -1.17 -5.37 -24.19
N ASP A 264 -2.32 -6.03 -24.23
CA ASP A 264 -2.50 -7.35 -23.56
C ASP A 264 -2.73 -8.52 -24.54
N ASP A 265 -2.87 -8.25 -25.85
CA ASP A 265 -3.30 -9.24 -26.84
C ASP A 265 -2.17 -10.14 -27.42
N GLU A 266 -0.92 -9.99 -26.98
CA GLU A 266 0.21 -10.83 -27.44
C GLU A 266 0.89 -11.65 -26.33
N VAL A 267 0.57 -11.47 -25.04
CA VAL A 267 1.23 -12.23 -23.97
C VAL A 267 0.25 -12.53 -22.82
N GLY A 268 -0.39 -13.70 -22.87
CA GLY A 268 -1.32 -14.15 -21.84
C GLY A 268 -0.78 -14.08 -20.40
N GLY A 269 -1.69 -13.89 -19.45
CA GLY A 269 -1.69 -14.46 -18.08
C GLY A 269 -0.41 -14.36 -17.25
N VAL A 270 0.19 -13.18 -17.10
CA VAL A 270 1.36 -13.00 -16.24
C VAL A 270 1.02 -12.13 -15.03
N ALA A 271 1.16 -12.73 -13.83
CA ALA A 271 0.79 -12.10 -12.56
C ALA A 271 1.46 -10.71 -12.37
N PRO A 272 0.77 -9.72 -11.79
CA PRO A 272 1.34 -8.39 -11.57
C PRO A 272 2.50 -8.43 -10.56
N LEU A 273 3.29 -7.36 -10.51
CA LEU A 273 4.11 -7.06 -9.33
C LEU A 273 3.17 -6.66 -8.19
N ARG A 274 3.12 -7.46 -7.13
CA ARG A 274 2.35 -7.15 -5.93
C ARG A 274 3.11 -6.18 -5.05
N THR A 275 2.43 -5.16 -4.55
CA THR A 275 3.01 -4.26 -3.54
C THR A 275 2.16 -4.20 -2.29
N LEU A 276 2.85 -3.98 -1.16
CA LEU A 276 2.25 -3.54 0.08
C LEU A 276 3.07 -2.36 0.59
N LEU A 277 2.51 -1.15 0.51
CA LEU A 277 3.12 0.04 1.08
C LEU A 277 2.45 0.37 2.40
N LEU A 278 3.24 0.51 3.47
CA LEU A 278 2.77 0.90 4.80
C LEU A 278 1.59 0.06 5.32
N SER A 279 1.59 -1.24 5.05
CA SER A 279 0.44 -2.09 5.38
C SER A 279 0.79 -3.50 5.84
N PHE A 280 2.02 -3.95 5.60
CA PHE A 280 2.39 -5.34 5.91
C PHE A 280 2.36 -5.59 7.42
N HIS A 281 2.70 -4.58 8.22
CA HIS A 281 2.67 -4.62 9.69
C HIS A 281 1.27 -4.76 10.33
N HIS A 282 0.17 -4.63 9.57
CA HIS A 282 -1.17 -4.92 10.09
C HIS A 282 -1.48 -6.42 10.14
N PHE A 283 -0.75 -7.24 9.38
CA PHE A 283 -0.99 -8.67 9.30
C PHE A 283 -0.29 -9.42 10.43
N ARG A 284 -0.95 -10.42 11.01
CA ARG A 284 -0.29 -11.34 11.94
C ARG A 284 0.65 -12.28 11.20
N ASP A 285 1.55 -12.94 11.92
CA ASP A 285 2.57 -13.82 11.34
C ASP A 285 2.00 -14.85 10.33
N ASN A 286 0.89 -15.52 10.68
CA ASN A 286 0.25 -16.48 9.79
C ASN A 286 -0.37 -15.83 8.55
N GLU A 287 -0.88 -14.60 8.67
CA GLU A 287 -1.50 -13.84 7.59
C GLU A 287 -0.43 -13.28 6.64
N ALA A 288 0.63 -12.69 7.19
CA ALA A 288 1.81 -12.23 6.47
C ALA A 288 2.47 -13.38 5.69
N ALA A 289 2.64 -14.54 6.32
CA ALA A 289 3.15 -15.74 5.66
C ALA A 289 2.23 -16.22 4.52
N ARG A 290 0.90 -16.09 4.67
CA ARG A 290 -0.05 -16.42 3.60
C ARG A 290 0.07 -15.49 2.40
N ILE A 291 0.28 -14.18 2.61
CA ILE A 291 0.51 -13.22 1.52
C ILE A 291 1.75 -13.60 0.71
N LEU A 292 2.86 -13.91 1.40
CA LEU A 292 4.09 -14.34 0.74
C LEU A 292 3.90 -15.66 -0.03
N ARG A 293 3.22 -16.64 0.58
CA ARG A 293 2.88 -17.91 -0.07
C ARG A 293 2.02 -17.70 -1.32
N ALA A 294 1.04 -16.80 -1.27
CA ALA A 294 0.20 -16.48 -2.41
C ALA A 294 1.00 -15.87 -3.57
N ALA A 295 1.98 -15.02 -3.28
CA ALA A 295 2.87 -14.47 -4.32
C ALA A 295 3.71 -15.57 -4.97
N VAL A 296 4.30 -16.47 -4.15
CA VAL A 296 5.11 -17.61 -4.63
C VAL A 296 4.29 -18.61 -5.44
N ALA A 297 3.04 -18.86 -5.06
CA ALA A 297 2.15 -19.79 -5.76
C ALA A 297 1.74 -19.30 -7.16
N GLU A 298 1.68 -17.99 -7.37
CA GLU A 298 1.30 -17.38 -8.67
C GLU A 298 2.51 -16.94 -9.51
N ASP A 299 3.75 -17.27 -9.09
CA ASP A 299 4.98 -16.77 -9.70
C ASP A 299 4.95 -15.22 -9.91
N SER A 300 4.31 -14.55 -8.94
CA SER A 300 4.15 -13.11 -8.87
C SER A 300 5.31 -12.51 -8.07
N PRO A 301 6.06 -11.54 -8.63
CA PRO A 301 7.01 -10.80 -7.83
C PRO A 301 6.28 -9.96 -6.78
N ILE A 302 6.90 -9.78 -5.63
CA ILE A 302 6.33 -9.01 -4.52
C ILE A 302 7.35 -8.02 -3.98
N ALA A 303 6.92 -6.79 -3.72
CA ALA A 303 7.71 -5.74 -3.10
C ALA A 303 6.94 -5.07 -1.96
N ILE A 304 7.44 -5.24 -0.74
CA ILE A 304 6.86 -4.72 0.49
C ILE A 304 7.72 -3.55 0.95
N PHE A 305 7.08 -2.44 1.30
CA PHE A 305 7.74 -1.23 1.78
C PHE A 305 7.10 -0.74 3.07
N GLU A 306 7.94 -0.52 4.09
CA GLU A 306 7.52 0.01 5.37
C GLU A 306 8.28 1.32 5.63
N PHE A 307 7.56 2.43 5.80
CA PHE A 307 8.18 3.72 6.09
C PHE A 307 8.43 3.85 7.58
N GLY A 308 9.54 3.24 7.98
CA GLY A 308 10.15 3.46 9.26
C GLY A 308 11.22 2.44 9.57
N HIS A 309 11.63 2.42 10.83
CA HIS A 309 12.52 1.42 11.37
C HIS A 309 12.32 1.32 12.90
N PRO A 310 12.45 0.15 13.54
CA PRO A 310 12.40 -0.03 14.99
C PRO A 310 13.63 0.58 15.73
N HIS A 311 13.87 1.86 15.51
CA HIS A 311 14.99 2.63 16.06
C HIS A 311 14.48 3.80 16.93
N PRO A 312 14.99 4.03 18.14
CA PRO A 312 14.54 5.09 19.03
C PRO A 312 14.58 6.48 18.40
N LEU A 313 15.63 6.79 17.63
CA LEU A 313 15.72 8.07 16.92
C LEU A 313 14.67 8.18 15.81
N HIS A 314 14.26 7.07 15.21
CA HIS A 314 13.17 7.08 14.23
C HIS A 314 11.83 7.33 14.91
N LEU A 315 11.54 6.62 16.01
CA LEU A 315 10.32 6.85 16.80
C LEU A 315 10.26 8.30 17.31
N LEU A 316 11.38 8.84 17.78
CA LEU A 316 11.49 10.25 18.17
C LEU A 316 11.24 11.19 16.99
N SER A 317 11.77 10.86 15.80
CA SER A 317 11.49 11.63 14.59
C SER A 317 10.00 11.63 14.26
N THR A 318 9.28 10.51 14.42
CA THR A 318 7.83 10.44 14.19
C THR A 318 7.07 11.34 15.15
N VAL A 319 7.47 11.35 16.43
CA VAL A 319 6.88 12.22 17.47
C VAL A 319 7.10 13.71 17.19
N VAL A 320 8.18 14.08 16.50
CA VAL A 320 8.51 15.50 16.22
C VAL A 320 8.03 15.94 14.84
N VAL A 321 8.35 15.18 13.79
CA VAL A 321 8.13 15.55 12.38
C VAL A 321 6.66 15.45 12.01
N LEU A 322 5.97 14.37 12.38
CA LEU A 322 4.58 14.13 11.98
C LEU A 322 3.58 15.18 12.50
N PRO A 323 3.64 15.67 13.76
CA PRO A 323 2.72 16.70 14.21
C PRO A 323 3.03 18.06 13.56
N LEU A 324 4.31 18.41 13.38
CA LEU A 324 4.70 19.63 12.68
C LEU A 324 4.25 19.61 11.21
N TYR A 325 4.41 18.47 10.56
CA TYR A 325 3.92 18.24 9.20
C TYR A 325 2.39 18.39 9.13
N THR A 326 1.66 17.80 10.07
CA THR A 326 0.19 17.90 10.16
C THR A 326 -0.26 19.35 10.31
N MET A 327 0.37 20.11 11.21
CA MET A 327 0.10 21.54 11.40
C MET A 327 0.33 22.34 10.11
N LEU A 328 1.40 22.02 9.40
CA LEU A 328 1.76 22.69 8.16
C LEU A 328 0.78 22.38 7.01
N VAL A 329 0.41 21.11 6.83
CA VAL A 329 -0.64 20.68 5.87
C VAL A 329 -1.92 21.43 6.15
N MET A 330 -2.30 21.51 7.44
CA MET A 330 -3.51 22.18 7.88
C MET A 330 -3.49 23.67 7.53
N LEU A 331 -2.38 24.35 7.83
CA LEU A 331 -2.20 25.77 7.51
C LEU A 331 -2.26 26.02 6.00
N ARG A 332 -1.60 25.18 5.20
CA ARG A 332 -1.59 25.27 3.74
C ARG A 332 -3.00 25.05 3.15
N TYR A 333 -3.73 24.06 3.65
CA TYR A 333 -5.09 23.74 3.22
C TYR A 333 -6.04 24.93 3.42
N TRP A 334 -6.06 25.50 4.63
CA TRP A 334 -6.91 26.65 4.93
C TRP A 334 -6.43 27.94 4.27
N TYR A 335 -5.12 28.12 4.09
CA TYR A 335 -4.58 29.21 3.29
C TYR A 335 -5.09 29.15 1.84
N ALA A 336 -5.11 27.97 1.22
CA ALA A 336 -5.62 27.81 -0.14
C ALA A 336 -7.12 28.12 -0.24
N ILE A 337 -7.92 27.71 0.75
CA ILE A 337 -9.36 28.05 0.82
C ILE A 337 -9.54 29.56 0.98
N ALA A 338 -8.86 30.17 1.95
CA ALA A 338 -8.93 31.60 2.22
C ALA A 338 -8.53 32.41 0.98
N ARG A 339 -7.45 32.02 0.29
CA ARG A 339 -6.99 32.72 -0.91
C ARG A 339 -8.03 32.67 -2.05
N ARG A 340 -8.68 31.53 -2.25
CA ARG A 340 -9.76 31.39 -3.25
C ARG A 340 -10.99 32.21 -2.86
N ALA A 341 -11.37 32.21 -1.58
CA ALA A 341 -12.48 33.00 -1.07
C ALA A 341 -12.22 34.51 -1.18
N VAL A 342 -10.99 34.95 -0.89
CA VAL A 342 -10.56 36.36 -1.06
C VAL A 342 -10.57 36.76 -2.53
N ALA A 343 -10.13 35.89 -3.43
CA ALA A 343 -10.20 36.14 -4.87
C ALA A 343 -11.66 36.26 -5.37
N ALA A 344 -12.59 35.52 -4.78
CA ALA A 344 -14.01 35.54 -5.16
C ALA A 344 -14.81 36.69 -4.54
N SER A 345 -14.51 37.06 -3.29
CA SER A 345 -15.38 37.93 -2.47
C SER A 345 -14.67 39.12 -1.83
N GLY A 346 -13.43 39.40 -2.22
CA GLY A 346 -12.59 40.44 -1.63
C GLY A 346 -11.99 40.04 -0.27
N LEU A 347 -11.02 40.81 0.23
CA LEU A 347 -10.25 40.45 1.43
C LEU A 347 -11.13 40.21 2.67
N VAL A 348 -11.99 41.17 3.00
CA VAL A 348 -12.84 41.08 4.21
C VAL A 348 -13.88 39.96 4.06
N GLY A 349 -14.58 39.91 2.92
CA GLY A 349 -15.61 38.91 2.67
C GLY A 349 -15.07 37.49 2.60
N GLY A 350 -13.91 37.31 1.96
CA GLY A 350 -13.25 36.00 1.83
C GLY A 350 -12.70 35.46 3.16
N LEU A 351 -12.03 36.31 3.95
CA LEU A 351 -11.53 35.92 5.27
C LEU A 351 -12.68 35.62 6.24
N LEU A 352 -13.69 36.49 6.31
CA LEU A 352 -14.85 36.28 7.15
C LEU A 352 -15.63 35.03 6.72
N GLY A 353 -15.88 34.86 5.42
CA GLY A 353 -16.58 33.68 4.89
C GLY A 353 -15.86 32.38 5.21
N THR A 354 -14.52 32.36 5.14
CA THR A 354 -13.72 31.20 5.52
C THR A 354 -13.82 30.92 7.02
N ALA A 355 -13.64 31.94 7.85
CA ALA A 355 -13.68 31.82 9.31
C ALA A 355 -15.09 31.47 9.84
N LEU A 356 -16.15 31.79 9.11
CA LEU A 356 -17.51 31.39 9.48
C LEU A 356 -17.84 29.94 9.10
N THR A 357 -16.99 29.24 8.35
CA THR A 357 -17.23 27.83 8.05
C THR A 357 -17.03 26.96 9.31
N PRO A 358 -17.98 26.09 9.68
CA PRO A 358 -17.81 25.20 10.84
C PRO A 358 -16.61 24.24 10.69
N ALA A 359 -16.27 23.88 9.45
CA ALA A 359 -15.11 23.06 9.15
C ALA A 359 -13.79 23.75 9.55
N PHE A 360 -13.68 25.07 9.40
CA PHE A 360 -12.50 25.84 9.81
C PHE A 360 -12.22 25.66 11.28
N TRP A 361 -13.19 25.98 12.13
CA TRP A 361 -13.01 25.88 13.58
C TRP A 361 -12.80 24.45 14.04
N ARG A 362 -13.53 23.48 13.48
CA ARG A 362 -13.30 22.06 13.79
C ARG A 362 -11.85 21.68 13.52
N ASP A 363 -11.35 21.97 12.33
CA ASP A 363 -10.01 21.54 11.91
C ASP A 363 -8.91 22.29 12.68
N MET A 364 -9.12 23.59 12.98
CA MET A 364 -8.23 24.39 13.82
C MET A 364 -8.19 23.89 15.27
N ILE A 365 -9.35 23.63 15.88
CA ILE A 365 -9.44 23.14 17.25
C ILE A 365 -8.76 21.77 17.36
N LEU A 366 -9.09 20.84 16.45
CA LEU A 366 -8.57 19.46 16.50
C LEU A 366 -7.08 19.32 16.13
N THR A 367 -6.47 20.37 15.59
CA THR A 367 -5.06 20.37 15.17
C THR A 367 -4.17 21.24 16.05
N PHE A 368 -4.66 22.42 16.47
CA PHE A 368 -3.85 23.42 17.18
C PHE A 368 -4.22 23.62 18.65
N VAL A 369 -5.49 23.44 19.03
CA VAL A 369 -5.95 23.69 20.42
C VAL A 369 -5.95 22.40 21.22
N VAL A 370 -6.69 21.40 20.75
CA VAL A 370 -6.68 20.03 21.22
C VAL A 370 -6.13 19.22 20.07
N PRO A 371 -4.80 18.99 20.00
CA PRO A 371 -4.12 18.41 18.83
C PRO A 371 -4.41 16.90 18.69
N LEU A 372 -5.69 16.54 18.65
CA LEU A 372 -6.20 15.17 18.55
C LEU A 372 -5.74 14.53 17.23
N ILE A 373 -5.81 15.27 16.12
CA ILE A 373 -5.36 14.76 14.82
C ILE A 373 -3.85 14.49 14.82
N PRO A 374 -2.97 15.45 15.18
CA PRO A 374 -1.54 15.19 15.35
C PRO A 374 -1.24 14.03 16.30
N MET A 375 -1.94 13.95 17.44
CA MET A 375 -1.72 12.90 18.44
C MET A 375 -2.08 11.52 17.92
N MET A 376 -3.23 11.38 17.22
CA MET A 376 -3.64 10.13 16.59
C MET A 376 -2.62 9.69 15.54
N LEU A 377 -2.14 10.62 14.71
CA LEU A 377 -1.14 10.33 13.68
C LEU A 377 0.21 9.91 14.30
N VAL A 378 0.67 10.60 15.34
CA VAL A 378 1.90 10.24 16.07
C VAL A 378 1.77 8.88 16.71
N TRP A 379 0.65 8.62 17.40
CA TRP A 379 0.40 7.33 18.02
C TRP A 379 0.43 6.21 16.99
N ASP A 380 -0.34 6.34 15.91
CA ASP A 380 -0.39 5.33 14.86
C ASP A 380 0.98 5.14 14.23
N GLY A 381 1.69 6.21 13.85
CA GLY A 381 3.03 6.11 13.26
C GLY A 381 4.07 5.45 14.18
N VAL A 382 4.01 5.69 15.50
CA VAL A 382 4.88 5.00 16.47
C VAL A 382 4.50 3.52 16.59
N VAL A 383 3.21 3.23 16.71
CA VAL A 383 2.70 1.85 16.83
C VAL A 383 2.99 1.04 15.57
N SER A 384 2.82 1.61 14.37
CA SER A 384 3.19 0.98 13.10
C SER A 384 4.65 0.55 13.12
N GLY A 385 5.59 1.44 13.47
CA GLY A 385 7.01 1.10 13.58
C GLY A 385 7.33 -0.01 14.60
N LEU A 386 6.55 -0.10 15.67
CA LEU A 386 6.67 -1.18 16.68
C LEU A 386 6.04 -2.50 16.23
N ARG A 387 5.17 -2.49 15.21
CA ARG A 387 4.49 -3.65 14.62
C ARG A 387 5.25 -4.25 13.43
N PHE A 388 6.33 -3.64 12.96
CA PHE A 388 7.07 -4.16 11.80
C PHE A 388 7.57 -5.59 12.01
N HIS A 389 7.42 -6.41 10.97
CA HIS A 389 7.93 -7.78 10.95
C HIS A 389 9.45 -7.79 10.88
N ALA A 390 10.08 -8.58 11.74
CA ALA A 390 11.51 -8.75 11.70
C ALA A 390 11.91 -9.60 10.49
N PRO A 391 13.03 -9.28 9.82
CA PRO A 391 13.51 -10.07 8.69
C PRO A 391 13.67 -11.57 9.00
N GLN A 392 14.00 -11.93 10.24
CA GLN A 392 14.17 -13.32 10.66
C GLN A 392 12.84 -14.05 10.79
N GLU A 393 11.78 -13.36 11.23
CA GLU A 393 10.43 -13.93 11.24
C GLU A 393 10.02 -14.25 9.80
N VAL A 394 10.22 -13.29 8.89
CA VAL A 394 9.92 -13.47 7.47
C VAL A 394 10.76 -14.59 6.86
N SER A 395 12.07 -14.61 7.12
CA SER A 395 13.00 -15.67 6.69
C SER A 395 12.53 -17.05 7.18
N THR A 396 12.10 -17.15 8.44
CA THR A 396 11.56 -18.39 9.01
C THR A 396 10.35 -18.88 8.24
N TRP A 397 9.41 -17.99 7.88
CA TRP A 397 8.23 -18.37 7.10
C TRP A 397 8.59 -18.82 5.69
N LEU A 398 9.55 -18.14 5.05
CA LEU A 398 10.02 -18.52 3.71
C LEU A 398 10.74 -19.87 3.71
N HIS A 399 11.53 -20.18 4.74
CA HIS A 399 12.13 -21.52 4.90
C HIS A 399 11.11 -22.63 5.10
N ALA A 400 9.96 -22.32 5.70
CA ALA A 400 8.84 -23.25 5.81
C ALA A 400 8.08 -23.47 4.48
N MET A 401 8.45 -22.77 3.40
CA MET A 401 7.86 -22.85 2.06
C MET A 401 8.93 -23.28 1.04
N PRO A 402 9.08 -24.59 0.71
CA PRO A 402 10.12 -25.06 -0.20
C PRO A 402 10.15 -24.32 -1.55
N GLU A 403 8.97 -23.95 -2.07
CA GLU A 403 8.79 -23.23 -3.33
C GLU A 403 9.39 -21.81 -3.30
N ALA A 404 9.56 -21.22 -2.11
CA ALA A 404 10.17 -19.90 -1.94
C ALA A 404 11.66 -19.88 -2.32
N ARG A 405 12.31 -21.05 -2.47
CA ARG A 405 13.68 -21.17 -2.99
C ARG A 405 13.78 -20.85 -4.48
N ARG A 406 12.66 -20.88 -5.22
CA ARG A 406 12.57 -20.42 -6.61
C ARG A 406 12.60 -18.89 -6.75
N TYR A 407 12.66 -18.19 -5.62
CA TYR A 407 12.69 -16.74 -5.55
C TYR A 407 14.03 -16.25 -5.02
N HIS A 408 14.47 -15.12 -5.56
CA HIS A 408 15.54 -14.34 -4.97
C HIS A 408 14.95 -13.32 -4.01
N TRP A 409 15.14 -13.55 -2.71
CA TRP A 409 14.65 -12.68 -1.67
C TRP A 409 15.74 -11.69 -1.22
N THR A 410 15.38 -10.41 -1.16
CA THR A 410 16.25 -9.35 -0.67
C THR A 410 15.51 -8.52 0.38
N VAL A 411 16.17 -8.27 1.50
CA VAL A 411 15.68 -7.38 2.55
C VAL A 411 16.67 -6.25 2.77
N GLY A 412 16.20 -5.04 3.03
CA GLY A 412 17.08 -3.94 3.32
C GLY A 412 16.40 -2.74 3.95
N THR A 413 17.21 -1.77 4.35
CA THR A 413 16.78 -0.49 4.89
C THR A 413 17.48 0.64 4.15
N LYS A 414 16.71 1.60 3.67
CA LYS A 414 17.21 2.84 3.06
C LYS A 414 17.07 3.98 4.06
N TRP A 415 18.19 4.49 4.55
CA TRP A 415 18.20 5.67 5.41
C TRP A 415 18.14 6.95 4.58
N ILE A 416 17.12 7.78 4.84
CA ILE A 416 16.97 9.12 4.28
C ILE A 416 17.68 10.12 5.20
N ILE A 417 17.44 10.00 6.51
CA ILE A 417 18.26 10.61 7.56
C ILE A 417 18.78 9.45 8.41
N PRO A 418 20.10 9.27 8.55
CA PRO A 418 20.67 8.18 9.33
C PRO A 418 19.98 8.04 10.69
N HIS A 419 19.50 6.83 10.99
CA HIS A 419 18.84 6.45 12.24
C HIS A 419 17.50 7.13 12.56
N ALA A 420 17.15 8.22 11.86
CA ALA A 420 15.97 9.02 12.13
C ALA A 420 14.87 8.83 11.09
N ILE A 421 15.16 8.69 9.80
CA ILE A 421 14.13 8.48 8.78
C ILE A 421 14.60 7.39 7.83
N ALA A 422 13.82 6.33 7.75
CA ALA A 422 14.14 5.15 6.96
C ALA A 422 12.91 4.60 6.23
N MET A 423 13.19 3.85 5.18
CA MET A 423 12.27 2.91 4.56
C MET A 423 12.90 1.53 4.60
N SER A 424 12.24 0.58 5.25
CA SER A 424 12.56 -0.84 5.13
C SER A 424 11.82 -1.45 3.96
N TYR A 425 12.44 -2.44 3.31
CA TYR A 425 11.82 -3.12 2.18
C TYR A 425 12.15 -4.61 2.16
N ILE A 426 11.23 -5.40 1.61
CA ILE A 426 11.40 -6.81 1.28
C ILE A 426 10.98 -6.99 -0.16
N VAL A 427 11.83 -7.61 -0.97
CA VAL A 427 11.55 -7.92 -2.38
C VAL A 427 11.77 -9.40 -2.62
N GLY A 428 10.77 -10.05 -3.20
CA GLY A 428 10.85 -11.40 -3.73
C GLY A 428 10.65 -11.37 -5.24
N MET A 429 11.65 -11.84 -5.98
CA MET A 429 11.55 -12.00 -7.44
C MET A 429 11.62 -13.47 -7.80
N PRO A 430 10.67 -14.01 -8.57
CA PRO A 430 10.81 -15.37 -9.11
C PRO A 430 11.99 -15.38 -10.07
N VAL A 431 12.89 -16.36 -9.93
CA VAL A 431 14.09 -16.48 -10.77
C VAL A 431 14.07 -17.75 -11.61
N GLU A 432 14.76 -17.71 -12.74
CA GLU A 432 14.99 -18.91 -13.53
C GLU A 432 15.75 -19.95 -12.68
N PRO A 433 15.37 -21.23 -12.73
CA PRO A 433 16.18 -22.29 -12.15
C PRO A 433 17.57 -22.21 -12.79
N GLY A 434 18.59 -21.80 -12.03
CA GLY A 434 19.93 -21.71 -12.56
C GLY A 434 20.44 -23.10 -12.98
N ASP A 435 21.20 -23.17 -14.07
CA ASP A 435 21.97 -24.33 -14.55
C ASP A 435 23.05 -24.85 -13.56
N GLY A 436 22.88 -24.59 -12.26
CA GLY A 436 23.86 -24.89 -11.22
C GLY A 436 23.30 -24.97 -9.79
N ALA A 437 21.98 -25.06 -9.60
CA ALA A 437 21.47 -25.54 -8.32
C ALA A 437 21.81 -27.03 -8.23
N PRO A 438 22.55 -27.52 -7.21
CA PRO A 438 22.75 -28.94 -7.06
C PRO A 438 21.36 -29.56 -6.83
N GLU A 439 20.95 -30.47 -7.72
CA GLU A 439 19.95 -31.47 -7.37
C GLU A 439 20.43 -32.15 -6.08
N ARG A 440 19.68 -31.96 -4.98
CA ARG A 440 19.60 -32.89 -3.85
C ARG A 440 18.55 -32.48 -2.83
#